data_AF-A0A924WLI5-F1
#
_entry.id   AF-A0A924WLI5-F1
#
_cell.length_a   1.000
_cell.length_b   1.000
_cell.length_c   1.000
_cell.angle_alpha   90.00
_cell.angle_beta   90.00
_cell.angle_gamma   90.00
#
_symmetry.space_group_name_H-M   'P 1'
#
loop_
_entity.id
_entity.type
_entity.pdbx_description
1 polymer ?
#
loop_
_entity_poly.entity_id
_entity_poly.type
_entity_poly.pdbx_seq_one_letter_code
_entity_poly.pdbx_strand_id
1 'polypeptide(L)'
;MTGSAPARIRAQFQVSETALVRALAHLDRIKVIDLLPGNRVRLRVSRNMRWRPDGPLARRFRAQALDDFFARSFTQPLEKIRFLAGELTPASIGVLQKKLDLVAAEFAELLELDSASAQRERRHVGLVTAIRPWTFPVVAGLARR
;
A
#
# COMPACT_ATOMS: atom_id res chain seq x y z
N MET A 1 15.33 7.20 -14.04
CA MET A 1 15.31 8.65 -13.77
C MET A 1 16.17 8.92 -12.55
N THR A 2 17.34 9.49 -12.80
CA THR A 2 18.38 9.86 -11.84
C THR A 2 18.26 11.36 -11.57
N GLY A 3 18.13 11.78 -10.30
CA GLY A 3 18.51 13.15 -9.89
C GLY A 3 17.51 13.97 -9.06
N SER A 4 16.21 13.71 -9.08
CA SER A 4 15.22 14.68 -8.55
C SER A 4 14.65 14.41 -7.15
N ALA A 5 15.00 13.30 -6.50
CA ALA A 5 14.32 12.85 -5.28
C ALA A 5 14.64 13.63 -3.99
N PRO A 6 15.91 13.94 -3.63
CA PRO A 6 16.26 14.42 -2.29
C PRO A 6 15.71 15.82 -1.97
N ALA A 7 15.85 16.77 -2.91
CA ALA A 7 15.36 18.14 -2.74
C ALA A 7 13.83 18.18 -2.64
N ARG A 8 13.14 17.37 -3.45
CA ARG A 8 11.67 17.24 -3.39
C ARG A 8 11.21 16.60 -2.09
N ILE A 9 11.91 15.58 -1.57
CA ILE A 9 11.61 14.96 -0.27
C ILE A 9 11.75 15.99 0.86
N ARG A 10 12.80 16.82 0.87
CA ARG A 10 12.95 17.89 1.86
C ARG A 10 11.80 18.90 1.80
N ALA A 11 11.43 19.34 0.60
CA ALA A 11 10.34 20.29 0.42
C ALA A 11 8.98 19.69 0.86
N GLN A 12 8.73 18.43 0.54
CA GLN A 12 7.47 17.75 0.85
C GLN A 12 7.31 17.40 2.33
N PHE A 13 8.38 16.94 2.98
CA PHE A 13 8.35 16.44 4.36
C PHE A 13 8.95 17.41 5.38
N GLN A 14 9.42 18.58 4.95
CA GLN A 14 10.03 19.62 5.79
C GLN A 14 11.15 19.11 6.71
N VAL A 15 11.92 18.13 6.22
CA VAL A 15 13.03 17.53 6.98
C VAL A 15 14.33 18.30 6.79
N SER A 16 15.14 18.38 7.86
CA SER A 16 16.48 18.97 7.77
C SER A 16 17.40 18.14 6.87
N GLU A 17 18.43 18.78 6.33
CA GLU A 17 19.41 18.11 5.46
C GLU A 17 20.10 16.93 6.17
N THR A 18 20.51 17.15 7.42
CA THR A 18 21.16 16.13 8.25
C THR A 18 20.23 14.94 8.52
N ALA A 19 18.95 15.19 8.79
CA ALA A 19 17.96 14.13 8.99
C ALA A 19 17.72 13.34 7.71
N LEU A 20 17.62 14.02 6.56
CA LEU A 20 17.49 13.37 5.27
C LEU A 20 18.70 12.48 4.96
N VAL A 21 19.93 13.01 5.09
CA VAL A 21 21.15 12.23 4.81
C VAL A 21 21.23 11.00 5.72
N ARG A 22 20.89 11.13 7.01
CA ARG A 22 20.83 9.99 7.94
C ARG A 22 19.82 8.93 7.49
N ALA A 23 18.64 9.35 7.03
CA ALA A 23 17.63 8.45 6.51
C ALA A 23 18.11 7.75 5.21
N LEU A 24 18.71 8.50 4.29
CA LEU A 24 19.27 7.93 3.04
C LEU A 24 20.39 6.93 3.33
N ALA A 25 21.31 7.24 4.25
CA ALA A 25 22.36 6.32 4.67
C ALA A 25 21.78 5.05 5.32
N HIS A 26 20.71 5.17 6.10
CA HIS A 26 20.03 4.01 6.66
C HIS A 26 19.42 3.12 5.56
N LEU A 27 18.74 3.73 4.58
CA LEU A 27 18.14 3.02 3.43
C LEU A 27 19.19 2.32 2.56
N ASP A 28 20.36 2.93 2.38
CA ASP A 28 21.51 2.33 1.68
C ASP A 28 22.05 1.10 2.42
N ARG A 29 22.20 1.21 3.75
CA ARG A 29 22.67 0.11 4.61
C ARG A 29 21.76 -1.10 4.54
N ILE A 30 20.43 -0.91 4.46
CA ILE A 30 19.46 -1.99 4.29
C ILE A 30 19.20 -2.36 2.82
N LYS A 31 20.00 -1.84 1.88
CA LYS A 31 19.99 -2.17 0.45
C LYS A 31 18.66 -1.89 -0.26
N VAL A 32 17.92 -0.90 0.21
CA VAL A 32 16.73 -0.38 -0.49
C VAL A 32 17.13 0.59 -1.60
N ILE A 33 18.20 1.35 -1.40
CA ILE A 33 18.79 2.27 -2.37
C ILE A 33 20.31 2.07 -2.46
N ASP A 34 20.91 2.62 -3.52
CA ASP A 34 22.32 3.00 -3.55
C ASP A 34 22.42 4.52 -3.38
N LEU A 35 23.16 4.96 -2.37
CA LEU A 35 23.47 6.37 -2.12
C LEU A 35 24.76 6.77 -2.86
N LEU A 36 24.62 7.70 -3.81
CA LEU A 36 25.68 8.18 -4.69
C LEU A 36 26.18 9.58 -4.26
N PRO A 37 27.37 10.01 -4.73
CA PRO A 37 27.90 11.35 -4.45
C PRO A 37 26.91 12.46 -4.80
N GLY A 38 26.85 13.48 -3.92
CA GLY A 38 25.89 14.58 -4.02
C GLY A 38 24.47 14.21 -3.55
N ASN A 39 24.33 13.25 -2.64
CA ASN A 39 23.04 12.72 -2.15
C ASN A 39 22.13 12.18 -3.26
N ARG A 40 22.70 11.80 -4.40
CA ARG A 40 21.93 11.20 -5.49
C ARG A 40 21.53 9.79 -5.10
N VAL A 41 20.32 9.37 -5.46
CA VAL A 41 19.76 8.09 -5.04
C VAL A 41 19.43 7.25 -6.26
N ARG A 42 19.85 5.98 -6.25
CA ARG A 42 19.39 4.95 -7.17
C ARG A 42 18.56 3.93 -6.39
N LEU A 43 17.32 3.68 -6.81
CA LEU A 43 16.49 2.63 -6.20
C LEU A 43 17.03 1.25 -6.58
N ARG A 44 17.23 0.38 -5.59
CA ARG A 44 17.59 -1.04 -5.80
C ARG A 44 16.37 -1.93 -5.87
N VAL A 45 15.28 -1.50 -5.24
CA VAL A 45 14.00 -2.19 -5.27
C VAL A 45 13.29 -1.91 -6.59
N SER A 46 12.62 -2.92 -7.14
CA SER A 46 11.76 -2.71 -8.30
C SER A 46 10.59 -1.80 -7.92
N ARG A 47 10.11 -1.00 -8.87
CA ARG A 47 8.87 -0.22 -8.69
C ARG A 47 7.67 -1.12 -8.38
N ASN A 48 7.72 -2.37 -8.84
CA ASN A 48 6.71 -3.40 -8.61
C ASN A 48 7.06 -4.28 -7.41
N MET A 49 7.76 -3.75 -6.40
CA MET A 49 8.12 -4.51 -5.21
C MET A 49 6.86 -5.04 -4.53
N ARG A 50 6.67 -6.35 -4.56
CA ARG A 50 5.63 -7.04 -3.81
C ARG A 50 6.21 -7.49 -2.48
N TRP A 51 5.47 -7.28 -1.40
CA TRP A 51 5.84 -7.93 -0.16
C TRP A 51 5.69 -9.44 -0.31
N ARG A 52 6.58 -10.18 0.34
CA ARG A 52 6.40 -11.61 0.52
C ARG A 52 5.07 -11.82 1.26
N PRO A 53 4.14 -12.65 0.73
CA PRO A 53 2.92 -13.01 1.44
C PRO A 53 3.28 -13.48 2.85
N ASP A 54 2.60 -12.88 3.83
CA ASP A 54 2.81 -13.13 5.26
C ASP A 54 4.26 -13.00 5.77
N GLY A 55 5.11 -12.24 5.07
CA GLY A 55 6.46 -11.90 5.54
C GLY A 55 6.45 -10.90 6.70
N PRO A 56 7.58 -10.72 7.42
CA PRO A 56 7.66 -9.83 8.59
C PRO A 56 7.21 -8.39 8.32
N LEU A 57 7.57 -7.83 7.16
CA LEU A 57 7.16 -6.48 6.75
C LEU A 57 5.65 -6.42 6.46
N ALA A 58 5.10 -7.43 5.77
CA ALA A 58 3.67 -7.50 5.47
C ALA A 58 2.83 -7.62 6.76
N ARG A 59 3.28 -8.43 7.72
CA ARG A 59 2.61 -8.56 9.02
C ARG A 59 2.63 -7.25 9.80
N ARG A 60 3.80 -6.62 9.90
CA ARG A 60 3.94 -5.34 10.60
C ARG A 60 3.12 -4.24 9.94
N PHE A 61 3.12 -4.16 8.62
CA PHE A 61 2.29 -3.21 7.91
C PHE A 61 0.81 -3.49 8.13
N ARG A 62 0.33 -4.74 7.97
CA ARG A 62 -1.08 -5.07 8.23
C ARG A 62 -1.51 -4.67 9.64
N ALA A 63 -0.69 -4.97 10.64
CA ALA A 63 -1.00 -4.69 12.04
C ALA A 63 -1.07 -3.19 12.40
N GLN A 64 -0.48 -2.31 11.59
CA GLN A 64 -0.46 -0.86 11.87
C GLN A 64 -1.34 -0.09 10.90
N ALA A 65 -1.21 -0.38 9.61
CA ALA A 65 -1.84 0.38 8.55
C ALA A 65 -3.32 0.02 8.35
N LEU A 66 -3.72 -1.25 8.53
CA LEU A 66 -5.15 -1.59 8.36
C LEU A 66 -5.99 -1.03 9.51
N ASP A 67 -5.48 -1.10 10.74
CA ASP A 67 -6.18 -0.54 11.90
C ASP A 67 -6.36 0.97 11.75
N ASP A 68 -5.30 1.71 11.36
CA ASP A 68 -5.37 3.14 11.08
C ASP A 68 -6.31 3.46 9.90
N PHE A 69 -6.26 2.68 8.82
CA PHE A 69 -7.12 2.85 7.65
C PHE A 69 -8.62 2.68 7.98
N PHE A 70 -8.97 1.71 8.82
CA PHE A 70 -10.36 1.45 9.23
C PHE A 70 -10.79 2.23 10.47
N ALA A 71 -9.87 2.88 11.20
CA ALA A 71 -10.21 3.72 12.36
C ALA A 71 -10.99 4.99 11.99
N ARG A 72 -10.89 5.43 10.72
CA ARG A 72 -11.60 6.62 10.22
C ARG A 72 -12.92 6.23 9.54
N SER A 73 -13.94 7.07 9.71
CA SER A 73 -15.23 6.88 9.05
C SER A 73 -15.15 7.15 7.55
N PHE A 74 -15.77 6.30 6.73
CA PHE A 74 -15.83 6.43 5.27
C PHE A 74 -17.02 7.27 4.83
N THR A 75 -17.04 8.56 5.21
CA THR A 75 -18.18 9.46 4.99
C THR A 75 -17.84 10.66 4.11
N GLN A 76 -16.57 10.86 3.74
CA GLN A 76 -16.17 11.97 2.88
C GLN A 76 -16.36 11.64 1.40
N PRO A 77 -16.38 12.65 0.52
CA PRO A 77 -16.28 12.43 -0.91
C PRO A 77 -15.05 11.57 -1.25
N LEU A 78 -15.20 10.69 -2.24
CA LEU A 78 -14.17 9.74 -2.70
C LEU A 78 -13.87 8.58 -1.73
N GLU A 79 -14.53 8.49 -0.59
CA GLU A 79 -14.43 7.35 0.33
C GLU A 79 -15.57 6.36 0.07
N LYS A 80 -15.27 5.06 0.19
CA LYS A 80 -16.28 4.01 0.05
C LYS A 80 -15.88 2.78 0.86
N ILE A 81 -16.84 2.27 1.63
CA ILE A 81 -16.73 0.97 2.29
C ILE A 81 -17.97 0.12 1.98
N ARG A 82 -17.74 -1.18 1.75
CA ARG A 82 -18.78 -2.21 1.62
C ARG A 82 -18.27 -3.49 2.27
N PHE A 83 -19.10 -4.07 3.12
CA PHE A 83 -18.90 -5.40 3.67
C PHE A 83 -19.95 -6.33 3.06
N LEU A 84 -19.51 -7.43 2.45
CA LEU A 84 -20.37 -8.43 1.82
C LEU A 84 -20.07 -9.78 2.45
N ALA A 85 -21.12 -10.48 2.89
CA ALA A 85 -21.02 -11.82 3.47
C ALA A 85 -22.09 -12.73 2.85
N GLY A 86 -21.70 -13.97 2.58
CA GLY A 86 -22.56 -14.98 1.97
C GLY A 86 -21.77 -16.24 1.64
N GLU A 87 -22.48 -17.28 1.24
CA GLU A 87 -21.87 -18.52 0.79
C GLU A 87 -21.57 -18.47 -0.70
N LEU A 88 -20.39 -18.94 -1.07
CA LEU A 88 -19.95 -19.03 -2.46
C LEU A 88 -19.26 -20.36 -2.69
N THR A 89 -19.43 -20.90 -3.89
CA THR A 89 -18.65 -22.05 -4.32
C THR A 89 -17.17 -21.68 -4.49
N PRO A 90 -16.24 -22.65 -4.40
CA PRO A 90 -14.83 -22.41 -4.71
C PRO A 90 -14.61 -21.81 -6.11
N ALA A 91 -15.42 -22.21 -7.10
CA ALA A 91 -15.37 -21.66 -8.45
C ALA A 91 -15.69 -20.16 -8.47
N SER A 92 -16.78 -19.75 -7.80
CA SER A 92 -17.16 -18.34 -7.67
C SER A 92 -16.12 -17.53 -6.90
N ILE A 93 -15.52 -18.10 -5.85
CA ILE A 93 -14.41 -17.47 -5.10
C ILE A 93 -13.22 -17.22 -6.03
N GLY A 94 -12.85 -18.20 -6.87
CA GLY A 94 -11.77 -18.05 -7.84
C GLY A 94 -12.03 -16.94 -8.87
N VAL A 95 -13.27 -16.77 -9.33
CA VAL A 95 -13.66 -15.66 -10.21
C VAL A 95 -13.47 -14.31 -9.49
N LEU A 96 -13.90 -14.21 -8.23
CA LEU A 96 -13.75 -12.97 -7.46
C LEU A 96 -12.28 -12.64 -7.18
N GLN A 97 -11.44 -13.62 -6.86
CA GLN A 97 -10.00 -13.41 -6.67
C GLN A 97 -9.36 -12.78 -7.91
N LYS A 98 -9.64 -13.33 -9.11
CA LYS A 98 -9.15 -12.75 -10.38
C LYS A 98 -9.65 -11.32 -10.60
N LYS A 99 -10.90 -11.02 -10.25
CA LYS A 99 -11.44 -9.65 -10.34
C LYS A 99 -10.75 -8.69 -9.38
N LEU A 100 -10.44 -9.12 -8.16
CA LEU A 100 -9.67 -8.30 -7.20
C LEU A 100 -8.25 -8.04 -7.70
N ASP A 101 -7.60 -9.02 -8.33
CA ASP A 101 -6.28 -8.85 -8.95
C ASP A 101 -6.32 -7.83 -10.10
N LEU A 102 -7.36 -7.85 -10.93
CA LEU A 102 -7.56 -6.87 -12.00
C LEU A 102 -7.74 -5.45 -11.45
N VAL A 103 -8.57 -5.27 -10.41
CA VAL A 103 -8.76 -3.98 -9.74
C VAL A 103 -7.44 -3.47 -9.15
N ALA A 104 -6.61 -4.35 -8.58
CA ALA A 104 -5.30 -3.97 -8.06
C ALA A 104 -4.33 -3.56 -9.17
N ALA A 105 -4.38 -4.21 -10.33
CA ALA A 105 -3.57 -3.83 -11.50
C ALA A 105 -3.99 -2.47 -12.06
N GLU A 106 -5.29 -2.23 -12.22
CA GLU A 106 -5.84 -0.94 -12.68
C GLU A 106 -5.47 0.20 -11.73
N PHE A 107 -5.52 -0.03 -10.42
CA PHE A 107 -5.04 0.95 -9.44
C PHE A 107 -3.55 1.31 -9.64
N ALA A 108 -2.69 0.32 -9.93
CA ALA A 108 -1.28 0.57 -10.19
C ALA A 108 -1.07 1.37 -11.49
N GLU A 109 -1.85 1.10 -12.53
CA GLU A 109 -1.82 1.85 -13.79
C GLU A 109 -2.25 3.32 -13.59
N LEU A 110 -3.32 3.55 -12.81
CA LEU A 110 -3.78 4.90 -12.46
C LEU A 110 -2.73 5.66 -11.64
N LEU A 111 -2.06 5.01 -10.68
CA LEU A 111 -0.95 5.62 -9.93
C LEU A 111 0.20 6.06 -10.84
N GLU A 112 0.56 5.25 -11.84
CA GLU A 112 1.61 5.60 -12.80
C GLU A 112 1.17 6.77 -13.70
N LEU A 113 -0.07 6.74 -14.20
CA LEU A 113 -0.66 7.83 -15.00
C LEU A 113 -0.65 9.16 -14.24
N ASP A 114 -1.10 9.17 -12.98
CA ASP A 114 -1.16 10.37 -12.13
C ASP A 114 0.22 10.81 -11.61
N SER A 115 1.21 9.93 -11.64
CA SER A 115 2.59 10.28 -11.31
C SER A 115 3.21 11.22 -12.36
N ALA A 116 2.83 11.06 -13.63
CA ALA A 116 3.30 11.85 -14.75
C ALA A 116 2.56 13.19 -14.90
N SER A 117 1.39 13.33 -14.28
CA SER A 117 0.58 14.56 -14.33
C SER A 117 1.14 15.66 -13.43
N ALA A 118 1.16 16.90 -13.93
CA ALA A 118 1.50 18.11 -13.17
C ALA A 118 0.31 18.66 -12.36
N GLN A 119 -0.83 17.95 -12.33
CA GLN A 119 -2.02 18.41 -11.63
C GLN A 119 -1.79 18.54 -10.12
N ARG A 120 -2.25 19.67 -9.58
CA ARG A 120 -2.12 20.03 -8.15
C ARG A 120 -3.13 19.32 -7.25
N GLU A 121 -4.19 18.74 -7.79
CA GLU A 121 -5.27 18.11 -6.99
C GLU A 121 -5.13 16.60 -6.87
N ARG A 122 -3.95 16.11 -6.47
CA ARG A 122 -3.78 14.70 -6.12
C ARG A 122 -4.21 14.46 -4.68
N ARG A 123 -4.82 13.30 -4.43
CA ARG A 123 -5.13 12.81 -3.08
C ARG A 123 -4.32 11.55 -2.83
N HIS A 124 -3.88 11.37 -1.60
CA HIS A 124 -3.30 10.09 -1.19
C HIS A 124 -4.44 9.10 -0.99
N VAL A 125 -4.45 8.01 -1.76
CA VAL A 125 -5.52 7.00 -1.74
C VAL A 125 -4.91 5.66 -1.36
N GLY A 126 -5.53 5.00 -0.38
CA GLY A 126 -5.27 3.60 -0.06
C GLY A 126 -6.43 2.74 -0.57
N LEU A 127 -6.10 1.61 -1.19
CA LEU A 127 -7.07 0.59 -1.61
C LEU A 127 -6.75 -0.73 -0.90
N VAL A 128 -7.73 -1.27 -0.19
CA VAL A 128 -7.63 -2.59 0.46
C VAL A 128 -8.57 -3.55 -0.24
N THR A 129 -8.03 -4.61 -0.82
CA THR A 129 -8.80 -5.75 -1.34
C THR A 129 -8.52 -6.99 -0.51
N ALA A 130 -9.56 -7.71 -0.11
CA ALA A 130 -9.43 -8.94 0.63
C ALA A 130 -10.66 -9.83 0.41
N ILE A 131 -10.44 -11.13 0.32
CA ILE A 131 -11.47 -12.15 0.36
C ILE A 131 -10.94 -13.35 1.14
N ARG A 132 -11.77 -13.94 2.00
CA ARG A 132 -11.47 -15.19 2.70
C ARG A 132 -12.77 -15.86 3.12
N PRO A 133 -12.81 -17.19 3.27
CA PRO A 133 -13.84 -17.84 4.06
C PRO A 133 -13.87 -17.21 5.46
N TRP A 134 -15.03 -16.74 5.88
CA TRP A 134 -15.20 -16.12 7.18
C TRP A 134 -16.61 -16.33 7.69
N THR A 135 -16.72 -16.67 8.97
CA THR A 135 -17.98 -16.75 9.70
C THR A 135 -17.90 -15.84 10.91
N PHE A 136 -19.02 -15.20 11.23
CA PHE A 136 -19.09 -14.42 12.46
C PHE A 136 -18.81 -15.35 13.66
N PRO A 137 -17.89 -14.98 14.57
CA PRO A 137 -17.59 -15.81 15.74
C PRO A 137 -18.83 -16.19 16.55
N VAL A 138 -19.82 -15.30 16.64
CA VAL A 138 -21.10 -15.56 17.31
C VAL A 138 -21.92 -16.66 16.62
N VAL A 139 -21.88 -16.74 15.29
CA VAL A 139 -22.59 -17.78 14.51
C VAL A 139 -21.84 -19.11 14.58
N ALA A 140 -20.51 -19.08 14.57
CA ALA A 140 -19.67 -20.28 14.70
C ALA A 140 -19.83 -21.00 16.07
N GLY A 141 -20.31 -20.29 17.09
CA GLY A 141 -20.66 -20.86 18.40
C GLY A 141 -22.04 -21.53 18.44
N LEU A 142 -22.96 -21.14 17.57
CA LEU A 142 -24.33 -21.68 17.52
C LEU A 142 -24.42 -22.99 16.71
N ALA A 143 -23.56 -23.16 15.70
CA ALA A 143 -23.53 -24.35 14.85
C ALA A 143 -22.90 -25.61 15.50
N ARG A 144 -22.47 -25.53 16.77
CA ARG A 144 -21.85 -26.64 17.53
C ARG A 144 -22.77 -27.21 18.61
N ARG A 145 -24.08 -27.29 18.36
CA ARG A 145 -25.06 -27.95 19.24
C ARG A 145 -25.91 -28.94 18.46
#